data_AF-A0A258ES74-F1
#
_entry.id   AF-A0A258ES74-F1
#
_cell.length_a   1.000
_cell.length_b   1.000
_cell.length_c   1.000
_cell.angle_alpha   90.00
_cell.angle_beta   90.00
_cell.angle_gamma   90.00
#
_symmetry.space_group_name_H-M   'P 1'
#
loop_
_entity.id
_entity.type
_entity.pdbx_description
1 polymer ?
#
loop_
_entity_poly.entity_id
_entity_poly.type
_entity_poly.pdbx_seq_one_letter_code
_entity_poly.pdbx_strand_id
1 'polypeptide(L)'
;MINPKRDSLIALIATLLALTAFAWGLQRLLTLGENDIPGSITVAIGGLVGFLGLLVLFNFRWALILARRMERGKGVIARWTIPADTVTAYVAGEAARPWADRSRWRPRPGRPAEVLFSSDAVLAGGRFHALSARGLQTFTAVNWVPGTPNLIEFPVTEITSSSAHNYAAGKFVLRVPVPVEANEAATRVLAHFRAALTKGAQSRSQFWKSRRRIGGVALLAGLALAAAGTVMAAQSGWSGNDPLGLIAMVAMIVGVMTAVFGLALTLIATAGMRR
;
A
#
# COMPACT_ATOMS: atom_id res chain seq x y z
N MET A 1 6.18 -0.34 -6.77
CA MET A 1 7.43 -0.78 -6.08
C MET A 1 7.60 0.10 -4.87
N ILE A 2 7.79 -0.49 -3.68
CA ILE A 2 7.84 0.28 -2.44
C ILE A 2 9.21 0.04 -1.81
N ASN A 3 9.91 1.12 -1.47
CA ASN A 3 10.97 1.07 -0.47
C ASN A 3 10.31 1.39 0.87
N PRO A 4 9.89 0.36 1.62
CA PRO A 4 8.93 0.55 2.71
C PRO A 4 9.50 1.41 3.83
N LYS A 5 10.83 1.49 3.99
CA LYS A 5 11.47 2.41 4.95
C LYS A 5 11.36 3.85 4.49
N ARG A 6 11.92 4.17 3.31
CA ARG A 6 11.94 5.53 2.76
C ARG A 6 10.54 6.08 2.53
N ASP A 7 9.68 5.28 1.92
CA ASP A 7 8.34 5.74 1.54
C ASP A 7 7.44 5.91 2.79
N SER A 8 7.64 5.11 3.85
CA SER A 8 6.98 5.35 5.14
C SER A 8 7.44 6.64 5.82
N LEU A 9 8.73 7.00 5.71
CA LEU A 9 9.25 8.23 6.28
C LEU A 9 8.69 9.46 5.56
N ILE A 10 8.63 9.42 4.23
CA ILE A 10 8.03 10.51 3.42
C ILE A 10 6.55 10.66 3.78
N ALA A 11 5.80 9.55 3.85
CA ALA A 11 4.40 9.58 4.27
C ALA A 11 4.25 10.12 5.70
N LEU A 12 5.17 9.80 6.61
CA LEU A 12 5.16 10.29 7.99
C LEU A 12 5.33 11.80 8.03
N ILE A 13 6.36 12.32 7.35
CA ILE A 13 6.62 13.76 7.30
C ILE A 13 5.42 14.51 6.70
N ALA A 14 4.91 14.05 5.56
CA ALA A 14 3.74 14.65 4.92
C ALA A 14 2.50 14.64 5.83
N THR A 15 2.28 13.54 6.56
CA THR A 15 1.18 13.43 7.52
C THR A 15 1.35 14.41 8.67
N LEU A 16 2.54 14.50 9.26
CA LEU A 16 2.82 15.40 10.37
C LEU A 16 2.66 16.87 9.96
N LEU A 17 3.12 17.25 8.76
CA LEU A 17 2.92 18.60 8.23
C LEU A 17 1.43 18.91 8.04
N ALA A 18 0.66 17.98 7.49
CA ALA A 18 -0.78 18.17 7.31
C ALA A 18 -1.55 18.26 8.64
N LEU A 19 -1.19 17.45 9.64
CA LEU A 19 -1.76 17.55 10.99
C LEU A 19 -1.37 18.84 11.70
N THR A 20 -0.16 19.36 11.47
CA THR A 20 0.28 20.65 11.99
C THR A 20 -0.50 21.79 11.36
N ALA A 21 -0.70 21.75 10.03
CA ALA A 21 -1.54 22.72 9.32
C ALA A 21 -3.00 22.66 9.84
N PHE A 22 -3.55 21.45 10.01
CA PHE A 22 -4.88 21.26 10.60
C PHE A 22 -4.99 21.91 11.99
N ALA A 23 -4.04 21.64 12.88
CA ALA A 23 -4.02 22.21 14.23
C ALA A 23 -3.90 23.74 14.22
N TRP A 24 -3.08 24.29 13.32
CA TRP A 24 -2.96 25.74 13.14
C TRP A 24 -4.25 26.36 12.60
N GLY A 25 -4.87 25.76 11.59
CA GLY A 25 -6.18 26.20 11.08
C GLY A 25 -7.25 26.20 12.18
N LEU A 26 -7.25 25.15 13.02
CA LEU A 26 -8.15 25.04 14.15
C LEU A 26 -7.92 26.14 15.19
N GLN A 27 -6.65 26.44 15.50
CA GLN A 27 -6.28 27.55 16.37
C GLN A 27 -6.73 28.90 15.81
N ARG A 28 -6.62 29.11 14.49
CA ARG A 28 -7.09 30.36 13.86
C ARG A 28 -8.61 30.53 13.96
N LEU A 29 -9.37 29.47 13.73
CA LEU A 29 -10.83 29.51 13.90
C LEU A 29 -11.21 29.82 15.35
N LEU A 30 -10.43 29.30 16.32
CA LEU A 30 -10.62 29.61 17.74
C LEU A 30 -10.32 31.08 18.09
N THR A 31 -9.35 31.72 17.42
CA THR A 31 -8.94 33.09 17.76
C THR A 31 -9.65 34.17 16.94
N LEU A 32 -9.99 33.88 15.69
CA LEU A 32 -10.55 34.83 14.72
C LEU A 32 -12.04 34.58 14.45
N GLY A 33 -12.60 33.48 14.97
CA GLY A 33 -13.99 33.10 14.81
C GLY A 33 -14.30 32.44 13.46
N GLU A 34 -15.58 32.08 13.28
CA GLU A 34 -16.08 31.26 12.18
C GLU A 34 -15.92 31.88 10.78
N ASN A 35 -15.75 33.21 10.72
CA ASN A 35 -15.58 33.95 9.46
C ASN A 35 -14.14 33.92 8.91
N ASP A 36 -13.17 33.32 9.61
CA ASP A 36 -11.79 33.17 9.10
C ASP A 36 -11.73 32.08 8.01
N ILE A 37 -12.11 32.47 6.79
CA ILE A 37 -12.05 31.62 5.58
C ILE A 37 -10.69 30.91 5.44
N PRO A 38 -9.53 31.57 5.64
CA PRO A 38 -8.23 30.90 5.62
C PRO A 38 -8.10 29.77 6.64
N GLY A 39 -8.59 29.96 7.88
CA GLY A 39 -8.62 28.93 8.91
C GLY A 39 -9.46 27.72 8.51
N SER A 40 -10.68 27.96 8.01
CA SER A 40 -11.61 26.92 7.54
C SER A 40 -11.01 26.08 6.40
N ILE A 41 -10.41 26.73 5.39
CA ILE A 41 -9.74 26.03 4.28
C ILE A 41 -8.56 25.18 4.79
N THR A 42 -7.78 25.73 5.72
CA THR A 42 -6.61 25.05 6.29
C THR A 42 -7.03 23.79 7.08
N VAL A 43 -8.10 23.87 7.86
CA VAL A 43 -8.69 22.72 8.57
C VAL A 43 -9.17 21.66 7.58
N ALA A 44 -9.90 22.06 6.53
CA ALA A 44 -10.42 21.11 5.55
C ALA A 44 -9.29 20.36 4.81
N ILE A 45 -8.31 21.10 4.26
CA ILE A 45 -7.19 20.52 3.51
C ILE A 45 -6.25 19.74 4.44
N GLY A 46 -5.86 20.32 5.57
CA GLY A 46 -4.97 19.69 6.55
C GLY A 46 -5.57 18.41 7.11
N GLY A 47 -6.87 18.41 7.41
CA GLY A 47 -7.61 17.23 7.85
C GLY A 47 -7.62 16.14 6.77
N LEU A 48 -8.01 16.50 5.54
CA LEU A 48 -8.04 15.57 4.40
C LEU A 48 -6.67 14.94 4.11
N VAL A 49 -5.64 15.77 3.96
CA VAL A 49 -4.29 15.30 3.65
C VAL A 49 -3.71 14.50 4.83
N GLY A 50 -3.92 14.95 6.07
CA GLY A 50 -3.46 14.24 7.26
C GLY A 50 -4.10 12.85 7.38
N PHE A 51 -5.40 12.77 7.13
CA PHE A 51 -6.12 11.51 7.11
C PHE A 51 -5.62 10.56 6.02
N LEU A 52 -5.52 11.02 4.76
CA LEU A 52 -4.97 10.23 3.67
C LEU A 52 -3.54 9.77 3.96
N GLY A 53 -2.74 10.64 4.58
CA GLY A 53 -1.40 10.35 5.06
C GLY A 53 -1.37 9.19 6.07
N LEU A 54 -2.26 9.19 7.06
CA LEU A 54 -2.41 8.09 8.03
C LEU A 54 -2.76 6.76 7.35
N LEU A 55 -3.61 6.79 6.31
CA LEU A 55 -3.95 5.57 5.56
C LEU A 55 -2.75 5.01 4.80
N VAL A 56 -2.00 5.88 4.13
CA VAL A 56 -0.78 5.52 3.42
C VAL A 56 0.26 4.96 4.40
N LEU A 57 0.43 5.60 5.56
CA LEU A 57 1.29 5.14 6.65
C LEU A 57 0.89 3.76 7.16
N PHE A 58 -0.39 3.53 7.41
CA PHE A 58 -0.89 2.23 7.84
C PHE A 58 -0.55 1.14 6.81
N ASN A 59 -0.75 1.42 5.52
CA ASN A 59 -0.41 0.49 4.45
C ASN A 59 1.10 0.21 4.38
N PHE A 60 1.95 1.23 4.47
CA PHE A 60 3.41 1.06 4.49
C PHE A 60 3.90 0.35 5.75
N ARG A 61 3.27 0.60 6.90
CA ARG A 61 3.58 -0.08 8.16
C ARG A 61 3.32 -1.58 8.04
N TRP A 62 2.21 -1.98 7.42
CA TRP A 62 1.93 -3.38 7.12
C TRP A 62 2.97 -4.00 6.20
N ALA A 63 3.35 -3.31 5.12
CA ALA A 63 4.40 -3.77 4.22
C ALA A 63 5.75 -3.93 4.95
N LEU A 64 6.10 -3.00 5.84
CA LEU A 64 7.29 -3.09 6.70
C LEU A 64 7.24 -4.30 7.64
N ILE A 65 6.10 -4.56 8.27
CA ILE A 65 5.94 -5.73 9.16
C ILE A 65 6.15 -7.02 8.37
N LEU A 66 5.58 -7.12 7.17
CA LEU A 66 5.71 -8.29 6.32
C LEU A 66 7.15 -8.47 5.83
N ALA A 67 7.79 -7.40 5.34
CA ALA A 67 9.20 -7.42 4.95
C ALA A 67 10.11 -7.89 6.09
N ARG A 68 9.96 -7.32 7.31
CA ARG A 68 10.73 -7.75 8.49
C ARG A 68 10.42 -9.19 8.94
N ARG A 69 9.23 -9.72 8.64
CA ARG A 69 8.92 -11.14 8.89
C ARG A 69 9.67 -12.02 7.90
N MET A 70 9.68 -11.66 6.62
CA MET A 70 10.44 -12.36 5.58
C MET A 70 11.94 -12.32 5.84
N GLU A 71 12.50 -11.17 6.21
CA GLU A 71 13.93 -11.04 6.59
C GLU A 71 14.30 -11.99 7.74
N ARG A 72 13.39 -12.18 8.71
CA ARG A 72 13.54 -13.16 9.81
C ARG A 72 13.24 -14.61 9.42
N GLY A 73 13.01 -14.91 8.14
CA GLY A 73 12.70 -16.26 7.64
C GLY A 73 11.26 -16.72 7.87
N LYS A 74 10.39 -15.90 8.48
CA LYS A 74 9.00 -16.31 8.76
C LYS A 74 8.16 -16.24 7.49
N GLY A 75 7.61 -17.39 7.08
CA GLY A 75 6.74 -17.49 5.89
C GLY A 75 7.51 -17.40 4.56
N VAL A 76 8.81 -17.71 4.58
CA VAL A 76 9.66 -17.73 3.38
C VAL A 76 9.64 -19.13 2.76
N ILE A 77 9.31 -19.20 1.48
CA ILE A 77 9.29 -20.42 0.66
C ILE A 77 10.68 -20.70 0.10
N ALA A 78 11.37 -19.64 -0.32
CA ALA A 78 12.72 -19.73 -0.87
C ALA A 78 13.50 -18.45 -0.58
N ARG A 79 14.80 -18.62 -0.38
CA ARG A 79 15.77 -17.54 -0.21
C ARG A 79 17.00 -17.88 -1.03
N TRP A 80 17.50 -16.91 -1.79
CA TRP A 80 18.81 -17.02 -2.42
C TRP A 80 19.47 -15.65 -2.56
N THR A 81 20.79 -15.66 -2.68
CA THR A 81 21.59 -14.47 -2.95
C THR A 81 22.00 -14.47 -4.40
N ILE A 82 21.75 -13.37 -5.11
CA ILE A 82 22.19 -13.17 -6.48
C ILE A 82 23.60 -12.58 -6.43
N PRO A 83 24.62 -13.25 -7.02
CA PRO A 83 25.98 -12.74 -7.13
C PRO A 83 26.06 -11.38 -7.86
N ALA A 84 27.09 -10.59 -7.57
CA ALA A 84 27.23 -9.22 -8.08
C ALA A 84 27.40 -9.13 -9.61
N ASP A 85 28.14 -10.09 -10.18
CA ASP A 85 28.30 -10.31 -11.61
C ASP A 85 26.96 -10.67 -12.27
N THR A 86 26.17 -11.55 -11.65
CA THR A 86 24.84 -11.92 -12.12
C THR A 86 23.88 -10.72 -12.10
N VAL A 87 23.93 -9.90 -11.06
CA VAL A 87 23.16 -8.64 -11.00
C VAL A 87 23.58 -7.69 -12.11
N THR A 88 24.87 -7.59 -12.40
CA THR A 88 25.39 -6.72 -13.46
C THR A 88 24.94 -7.17 -14.84
N ALA A 89 25.01 -8.47 -15.12
CA ALA A 89 24.51 -9.08 -16.35
C ALA A 89 22.99 -8.86 -16.51
N TYR A 90 22.22 -9.05 -15.44
CA TYR A 90 20.78 -8.77 -15.43
C TYR A 90 20.47 -7.30 -15.74
N VAL A 91 21.16 -6.34 -15.10
CA VAL A 91 20.94 -4.91 -15.33
C VAL A 91 21.25 -4.54 -16.78
N ALA A 92 22.32 -5.08 -17.36
CA ALA A 92 22.66 -4.87 -18.77
C ALA A 92 21.58 -5.44 -19.71
N GLY A 93 21.12 -6.67 -19.45
CA GLY A 93 20.04 -7.30 -20.22
C GLY A 93 18.72 -6.54 -20.15
N GLU A 94 18.34 -6.02 -18.99
CA GLU A 94 17.15 -5.20 -18.83
C GLU A 94 17.29 -3.81 -19.50
N ALA A 95 18.50 -3.26 -19.57
CA ALA A 95 18.73 -1.99 -20.28
C ALA A 95 18.50 -2.14 -21.80
N ALA A 96 18.77 -3.31 -22.36
CA ALA A 96 18.52 -3.60 -23.78
C ALA A 96 17.02 -3.77 -24.13
N ARG A 97 16.15 -3.96 -23.13
CA ARG A 97 14.69 -4.10 -23.36
C ARG A 97 14.01 -2.75 -23.61
N PRO A 98 12.91 -2.72 -24.40
CA PRO A 98 12.04 -1.56 -24.51
C PRO A 98 11.55 -1.10 -23.14
N TRP A 99 11.49 0.21 -22.90
CA TRP A 99 11.15 0.77 -21.60
C TRP A 99 9.87 0.19 -20.97
N ALA A 100 8.83 -0.03 -21.79
CA ALA A 100 7.55 -0.57 -21.36
C ALA A 100 7.61 -2.04 -20.90
N ASP A 101 8.59 -2.82 -21.38
CA ASP A 101 8.81 -4.21 -20.99
C ASP A 101 9.88 -4.34 -19.89
N ARG A 102 10.55 -3.25 -19.50
CA ARG A 102 11.57 -3.34 -18.44
C ARG A 102 10.96 -3.76 -17.12
N SER A 103 11.70 -4.58 -16.40
CA SER A 103 11.30 -5.02 -15.09
C SER A 103 11.21 -3.85 -14.10
N ARG A 104 10.22 -3.94 -13.21
CA ARG A 104 10.08 -2.99 -12.11
C ARG A 104 11.19 -3.15 -11.07
N TRP A 105 11.85 -4.31 -11.01
CA TRP A 105 12.99 -4.49 -10.12
C TRP A 105 14.28 -4.00 -10.78
N ARG A 106 14.85 -2.94 -10.18
CA ARG A 106 16.06 -2.24 -10.65
C ARG A 106 17.12 -2.26 -9.55
N PRO A 107 17.92 -3.33 -9.42
CA PRO A 107 19.01 -3.40 -8.47
C PRO A 107 20.17 -2.48 -8.89
N ARG A 108 21.09 -2.20 -7.95
CA ARG A 108 22.34 -1.49 -8.28
C ARG A 108 23.33 -2.50 -8.88
N PRO A 109 23.93 -2.23 -10.06
CA PRO A 109 24.94 -3.11 -10.63
C PRO A 109 26.17 -3.22 -9.71
N GLY A 110 26.90 -4.33 -9.83
CA GLY A 110 28.11 -4.59 -9.05
C GLY A 110 27.89 -4.85 -7.55
N ARG A 111 26.64 -5.05 -7.10
CA ARG A 111 26.34 -5.42 -5.71
C ARG A 111 25.51 -6.70 -5.66
N PRO A 112 25.82 -7.63 -4.75
CA PRO A 112 24.98 -8.80 -4.55
C PRO A 112 23.60 -8.36 -4.04
N ALA A 113 22.57 -9.13 -4.37
CA ALA A 113 21.21 -8.86 -3.95
C ALA A 113 20.56 -10.11 -3.36
N GLU A 114 20.06 -10.01 -2.13
CA GLU A 114 19.26 -11.07 -1.53
C GLU A 114 17.83 -11.04 -2.08
N VAL A 115 17.29 -12.21 -2.36
CA VAL A 115 15.90 -12.41 -2.76
C VAL A 115 15.22 -13.40 -1.83
N LEU A 116 14.05 -13.00 -1.33
CA LEU A 116 13.20 -13.82 -0.49
C LEU A 116 11.81 -13.91 -1.11
N PHE A 117 11.34 -15.14 -1.30
CA PHE A 117 9.98 -15.43 -1.74
C PHE A 117 9.16 -15.87 -0.55
N SER A 118 8.01 -15.25 -0.37
CA SER A 118 6.96 -15.72 0.55
C SER A 118 5.79 -16.28 -0.25
N SER A 119 4.73 -16.70 0.44
CA SER A 119 3.51 -17.19 -0.20
C SER A 119 2.87 -16.22 -1.19
N ASP A 120 3.15 -14.92 -1.05
CA ASP A 120 2.38 -13.87 -1.72
C ASP A 120 3.14 -12.54 -1.94
N ALA A 121 4.46 -12.58 -1.77
CA ALA A 121 5.31 -11.44 -1.98
C ALA A 121 6.76 -11.86 -2.22
N VAL A 122 7.49 -10.97 -2.88
CA VAL A 122 8.93 -11.03 -3.09
C VAL A 122 9.59 -9.83 -2.44
N LEU A 123 10.65 -10.09 -1.69
CA LEU A 123 11.57 -9.07 -1.20
C LEU A 123 12.89 -9.25 -1.96
N ALA A 124 13.19 -8.36 -2.89
CA ALA A 124 14.37 -8.44 -3.76
C ALA A 124 15.26 -7.21 -3.60
N GLY A 125 16.49 -7.37 -3.11
CA GLY A 125 17.41 -6.27 -2.85
C GLY A 125 16.83 -5.21 -1.89
N GLY A 126 16.08 -5.66 -0.88
CA GLY A 126 15.39 -4.79 0.10
C GLY A 126 14.14 -4.08 -0.42
N ARG A 127 13.68 -4.40 -1.65
CA ARG A 127 12.44 -3.85 -2.21
C ARG A 127 11.30 -4.84 -2.15
N PHE A 128 10.16 -4.39 -1.65
CA PHE A 128 8.98 -5.22 -1.47
C PHE A 128 8.08 -5.18 -2.70
N HIS A 129 7.74 -6.36 -3.21
CA HIS A 129 6.86 -6.59 -4.35
C HIS A 129 5.74 -7.54 -3.93
N ALA A 130 4.52 -7.05 -3.83
CA ALA A 130 3.36 -7.92 -3.60
C ALA A 130 3.08 -8.77 -4.84
N LEU A 131 2.94 -10.08 -4.66
CA LEU A 131 2.58 -11.05 -5.69
C LEU A 131 1.26 -11.72 -5.30
N SER A 132 0.16 -11.06 -5.67
CA SER A 132 -1.17 -11.60 -5.45
C SER A 132 -1.75 -12.14 -6.75
N ALA A 133 -2.46 -13.26 -6.72
CA ALA A 133 -3.25 -13.72 -7.86
C ALA A 133 -4.59 -12.95 -8.00
N ARG A 134 -4.99 -12.19 -6.96
CA ARG A 134 -6.28 -11.46 -6.88
C ARG A 134 -6.12 -10.06 -6.28
N GLY A 135 -7.00 -9.12 -6.65
CA GLY A 135 -7.06 -7.76 -6.08
C GLY A 135 -6.71 -6.65 -7.07
N LEU A 136 -6.26 -5.51 -6.54
CA LEU A 136 -5.91 -4.32 -7.34
C LEU A 136 -4.59 -4.46 -8.12
N GLN A 137 -3.73 -5.39 -7.69
CA GLN A 137 -2.48 -5.76 -8.36
C GLN A 137 -2.43 -7.28 -8.40
N THR A 138 -2.44 -7.85 -9.61
CA THR A 138 -2.51 -9.30 -9.84
C THR A 138 -1.42 -9.77 -10.78
N PHE A 139 -0.64 -10.77 -10.39
CA PHE A 139 0.21 -11.47 -11.36
C PHE A 139 -0.65 -12.41 -12.20
N THR A 140 -0.40 -12.46 -13.51
CA THR A 140 -1.21 -13.22 -14.46
C THR A 140 -0.56 -14.52 -14.91
N ALA A 141 0.76 -14.61 -14.79
CA ALA A 141 1.53 -15.80 -15.16
C ALA A 141 2.81 -15.89 -14.31
N VAL A 142 3.43 -17.07 -14.34
CA VAL A 142 4.78 -17.31 -13.80
C VAL A 142 5.58 -18.14 -14.77
N ASN A 143 6.59 -17.50 -15.37
CA ASN A 143 7.37 -18.08 -16.44
C ASN A 143 8.83 -18.25 -16.00
N TRP A 144 9.44 -19.35 -16.44
CA TRP A 144 10.89 -19.49 -16.44
C TRP A 144 11.40 -18.94 -17.76
N VAL A 145 12.29 -17.95 -17.73
CA VAL A 145 12.89 -17.35 -18.91
C VAL A 145 14.36 -17.78 -18.95
N PRO A 146 14.74 -18.69 -19.85
CA PRO A 146 16.13 -19.12 -19.98
C PRO A 146 17.00 -17.96 -20.49
N GLY A 147 18.23 -17.87 -20.00
CA GLY A 147 19.18 -16.83 -20.43
C GLY A 147 20.40 -16.75 -19.53
N THR A 148 21.20 -15.70 -19.72
CA THR A 148 22.38 -15.38 -18.90
C THR A 148 22.15 -14.05 -18.17
N PRO A 149 21.58 -14.05 -16.95
CA PRO A 149 21.14 -15.21 -16.16
C PRO A 149 19.72 -15.70 -16.47
N ASN A 150 19.39 -16.91 -16.01
CA ASN A 150 18.01 -17.42 -15.98
C ASN A 150 17.15 -16.49 -15.12
N LEU A 151 15.90 -16.27 -15.51
CA LEU A 151 14.98 -15.39 -14.80
C LEU A 151 13.67 -16.11 -14.46
N ILE A 152 13.10 -15.80 -13.30
CA ILE A 152 11.66 -16.00 -13.07
C ILE A 152 10.94 -14.71 -13.41
N GLU A 153 9.93 -14.82 -14.26
CA GLU A 153 9.11 -13.70 -14.70
C GLU A 153 7.69 -13.79 -14.11
N PHE A 154 7.23 -12.69 -13.54
CA PHE A 154 5.88 -12.46 -13.10
C PHE A 154 5.31 -11.25 -13.85
N PRO A 155 4.53 -11.46 -14.92
CA PRO A 155 3.72 -10.40 -15.50
C PRO A 155 2.63 -9.99 -14.50
N VAL A 156 2.48 -8.70 -14.27
CA VAL A 156 1.56 -8.13 -13.29
C VAL A 156 0.67 -7.08 -13.94
N THR A 157 -0.63 -7.21 -13.70
CA THR A 157 -1.63 -6.21 -14.03
C THR A 157 -1.97 -5.44 -12.76
N GLU A 158 -1.90 -4.11 -12.80
CA GLU A 158 -2.36 -3.23 -11.74
C GLU A 158 -3.39 -2.23 -12.26
N ILE A 159 -4.36 -1.85 -11.45
CA ILE A 159 -5.29 -0.78 -11.81
C ILE A 159 -4.55 0.54 -11.65
N THR A 160 -4.35 1.25 -12.75
CA THR A 160 -3.68 2.56 -12.80
C THR A 160 -4.67 3.61 -13.29
N SER A 161 -4.58 4.83 -12.76
CA SER A 161 -5.24 5.98 -13.38
C SER A 161 -4.53 6.27 -14.70
N SER A 162 -5.25 6.19 -15.82
CA SER A 162 -4.78 6.66 -17.13
C SER A 162 -5.16 8.12 -17.36
N SER A 163 -6.18 8.63 -16.66
CA SER A 163 -6.51 10.05 -16.54
C SER A 163 -7.29 10.30 -15.24
N ALA A 164 -7.58 11.58 -14.94
CA ALA A 164 -8.39 11.96 -13.77
C ALA A 164 -9.75 11.24 -13.68
N HIS A 165 -10.27 10.74 -14.81
CA HIS A 165 -11.57 10.07 -14.89
C HIS A 165 -11.50 8.63 -15.43
N ASN A 166 -10.35 8.19 -15.94
CA ASN A 166 -10.20 6.85 -16.54
C ASN A 166 -9.23 5.99 -15.74
N TYR A 167 -9.69 4.79 -15.40
CA TYR A 167 -8.85 3.74 -14.83
C TYR A 167 -8.53 2.72 -15.93
N ALA A 168 -7.25 2.52 -16.21
CA ALA A 168 -6.77 1.50 -17.13
C ALA A 168 -6.01 0.41 -16.38
N ALA A 169 -6.00 -0.79 -16.95
CA ALA A 169 -5.12 -1.86 -16.51
C ALA A 169 -3.68 -1.56 -16.95
N GLY A 170 -2.86 -1.04 -16.03
CA GLY A 170 -1.43 -0.95 -16.22
C GLY A 170 -0.80 -2.34 -16.17
N LYS A 171 0.16 -2.60 -17.06
CA LYS A 171 0.92 -3.85 -17.08
C LYS A 171 2.36 -3.56 -16.78
N PHE A 172 2.97 -4.36 -15.92
CA PHE A 172 4.41 -4.34 -15.70
C PHE A 172 4.91 -5.76 -15.44
N VAL A 173 6.21 -5.95 -15.54
CA VAL A 173 6.82 -7.26 -15.32
C VAL A 173 7.77 -7.20 -14.14
N LEU A 174 7.74 -8.21 -13.27
CA LEU A 174 8.77 -8.46 -12.28
C LEU A 174 9.63 -9.63 -12.77
N ARG A 175 10.91 -9.39 -13.01
CA ARG A 175 11.90 -10.42 -13.36
C ARG A 175 12.90 -10.52 -12.24
N VAL A 176 13.22 -11.75 -11.85
CA VAL A 176 14.15 -12.04 -10.77
C VAL A 176 15.18 -13.04 -11.28
N PRO A 177 16.48 -12.70 -11.25
CA PRO A 177 17.55 -13.63 -11.60
C PRO A 177 17.59 -14.84 -10.69
N VAL A 178 17.86 -15.98 -11.31
CA VAL A 178 18.11 -17.24 -10.64
C VAL A 178 19.56 -17.64 -10.92
N PRO A 179 20.45 -17.55 -9.91
CA PRO A 179 21.78 -18.12 -10.03
C PRO A 179 21.70 -19.65 -10.05
N VAL A 180 22.71 -20.31 -10.61
CA VAL A 180 22.68 -21.76 -10.89
C VAL A 180 22.42 -22.58 -9.61
N GLU A 181 22.98 -22.15 -8.48
CA GLU A 181 22.83 -22.82 -7.19
C GLU A 181 21.39 -22.71 -6.64
N ALA A 182 20.60 -21.76 -7.13
CA ALA A 182 19.23 -21.54 -6.69
C ALA A 182 18.17 -22.22 -7.56
N ASN A 183 18.55 -22.98 -8.60
CA ASN A 183 17.61 -23.59 -9.56
C ASN A 183 16.53 -24.47 -8.90
N GLU A 184 16.88 -25.28 -7.91
CA GLU A 184 15.91 -26.10 -7.18
C GLU A 184 14.93 -25.24 -6.36
N ALA A 185 15.45 -24.23 -5.67
CA ALA A 185 14.64 -23.30 -4.89
C ALA A 185 13.68 -22.50 -5.79
N ALA A 186 14.18 -22.11 -6.97
CA ALA A 186 13.42 -21.41 -7.99
C ALA A 186 12.31 -22.29 -8.60
N THR A 187 12.56 -23.59 -8.78
CA THR A 187 11.53 -24.56 -9.19
C THR A 187 10.40 -24.67 -8.16
N ARG A 188 10.72 -24.69 -6.86
CA ARG A 188 9.69 -24.67 -5.79
C ARG A 188 8.85 -23.40 -5.82
N VAL A 189 9.47 -22.25 -6.04
CA VAL A 189 8.77 -20.96 -6.20
C VAL A 189 7.82 -21.02 -7.40
N LEU A 190 8.31 -21.48 -8.55
CA LEU A 190 7.53 -21.60 -9.78
C LEU A 190 6.31 -22.52 -9.57
N ALA A 191 6.50 -23.69 -8.94
CA ALA A 191 5.43 -24.61 -8.62
C ALA A 191 4.40 -23.99 -7.67
N HIS A 192 4.84 -23.30 -6.61
CA HIS A 192 3.95 -22.64 -5.65
C HIS A 192 3.07 -21.58 -6.32
N PHE A 193 3.65 -20.66 -7.09
CA PHE A 193 2.86 -19.58 -7.68
C PHE A 193 2.02 -20.04 -8.88
N ARG A 194 2.45 -21.06 -9.63
CA ARG A 194 1.57 -21.72 -10.61
C ARG A 194 0.38 -22.40 -9.94
N ALA A 195 0.63 -23.09 -8.83
CA ALA A 195 -0.44 -23.66 -8.01
C ALA A 195 -1.35 -22.55 -7.43
N ALA A 196 -0.82 -21.37 -7.10
CA ALA A 196 -1.63 -20.24 -6.64
C ALA A 196 -2.52 -19.65 -7.74
N LEU A 197 -2.09 -19.70 -9.02
CA LEU A 197 -2.92 -19.31 -10.17
C LEU A 197 -4.04 -20.33 -10.41
N THR A 198 -3.74 -21.63 -10.37
CA THR A 198 -4.74 -22.69 -10.58
C THR A 198 -5.69 -22.84 -9.39
N LYS A 199 -5.17 -22.80 -8.16
CA LYS A 199 -5.95 -22.77 -6.91
C LYS A 199 -6.49 -21.37 -6.59
N GLY A 200 -6.45 -20.45 -7.55
CA GLY A 200 -6.82 -19.03 -7.42
C GLY A 200 -8.14 -18.78 -6.71
N ALA A 201 -9.02 -19.77 -6.56
CA ALA A 201 -10.28 -19.69 -5.82
C ALA A 201 -10.19 -19.62 -4.27
N GLN A 202 -9.25 -20.27 -3.58
CA GLN A 202 -9.44 -20.58 -2.14
C GLN A 202 -8.49 -19.89 -1.13
N SER A 203 -7.28 -19.48 -1.51
CA SER A 203 -6.18 -19.34 -0.52
C SER A 203 -5.92 -17.96 0.11
N ARG A 204 -6.73 -16.92 -0.13
CA ARG A 204 -6.51 -15.60 0.51
C ARG A 204 -7.75 -14.97 1.13
N SER A 205 -8.67 -15.83 1.57
CA SER A 205 -9.84 -15.39 2.33
C SER A 205 -9.42 -14.55 3.55
N GLN A 206 -8.34 -14.89 4.26
CA GLN A 206 -8.01 -14.23 5.53
C GLN A 206 -7.49 -12.79 5.41
N PHE A 207 -6.67 -12.46 4.40
CA PHE A 207 -6.16 -11.09 4.20
C PHE A 207 -7.30 -10.10 3.88
N TRP A 208 -8.13 -10.45 2.89
CA TRP A 208 -9.28 -9.62 2.52
C TRP A 208 -10.40 -9.67 3.57
N LYS A 209 -10.62 -10.80 4.26
CA LYS A 209 -11.54 -10.87 5.42
C LYS A 209 -11.09 -9.96 6.55
N SER A 210 -9.79 -9.91 6.86
CA SER A 210 -9.27 -9.02 7.90
C SER A 210 -9.46 -7.56 7.53
N ARG A 211 -9.14 -7.15 6.31
CA ARG A 211 -9.38 -5.77 5.83
C ARG A 211 -10.86 -5.41 5.77
N ARG A 212 -11.73 -6.35 5.37
CA ARG A 212 -13.19 -6.15 5.42
C ARG A 212 -13.69 -5.96 6.86
N ARG A 213 -13.18 -6.74 7.82
CA ARG A 213 -13.53 -6.59 9.25
C ARG A 213 -13.05 -5.25 9.79
N ILE A 214 -11.79 -4.89 9.55
CA ILE A 214 -11.21 -3.60 9.95
C ILE A 214 -12.02 -2.45 9.32
N GLY A 215 -12.34 -2.55 8.03
CA GLY A 215 -13.14 -1.57 7.32
C GLY A 215 -14.55 -1.43 7.91
N GLY A 216 -15.23 -2.55 8.19
CA GLY A 216 -16.56 -2.54 8.80
C GLY A 216 -16.56 -1.93 10.22
N VAL A 217 -15.56 -2.28 11.04
CA VAL A 217 -15.39 -1.69 12.38
C VAL A 217 -15.11 -0.19 12.29
N ALA A 218 -14.20 0.24 11.40
CA ALA A 218 -13.91 1.65 11.17
C ALA A 218 -15.14 2.42 10.67
N LEU A 219 -15.94 1.81 9.79
CA LEU A 219 -17.18 2.40 9.29
C LEU A 219 -18.16 2.69 10.44
N LEU A 220 -18.43 1.67 11.25
CA LEU A 220 -19.37 1.79 12.37
C LEU A 220 -18.87 2.77 13.44
N ALA A 221 -17.59 2.69 13.80
CA ALA A 221 -16.98 3.60 14.76
C ALA A 221 -16.98 5.06 14.25
N GLY A 222 -16.70 5.27 12.96
CA GLY A 222 -16.73 6.59 12.34
C GLY A 222 -18.13 7.19 12.31
N LEU A 223 -19.14 6.40 11.94
CA LEU A 223 -20.55 6.85 11.98
C LEU A 223 -21.01 7.18 13.40
N ALA A 224 -20.63 6.37 14.39
CA ALA A 224 -20.95 6.63 15.79
C ALA A 224 -20.30 7.92 16.30
N LEU A 225 -19.02 8.16 15.95
CA LEU A 225 -18.31 9.38 16.31
C LEU A 225 -18.90 10.62 15.63
N ALA A 226 -19.30 10.50 14.35
CA ALA A 226 -19.96 11.58 13.63
C ALA A 226 -21.32 11.92 14.25
N ALA A 227 -22.12 10.90 14.58
CA ALA A 227 -23.40 11.06 15.25
C ALA A 227 -23.26 11.66 16.67
N ALA A 228 -22.23 11.26 17.41
CA ALA A 228 -21.94 11.88 18.72
C ALA A 228 -21.59 13.37 18.55
N GLY A 229 -20.79 13.71 17.54
CA GLY A 229 -20.46 15.10 17.21
C GLY A 229 -21.68 15.93 16.83
N THR A 230 -22.60 15.39 16.00
CA THR A 230 -23.83 16.12 15.65
C THR A 230 -24.74 16.36 16.84
N VAL A 231 -24.89 15.35 17.72
CA VAL A 231 -25.67 15.49 18.95
C VAL A 231 -25.04 16.52 19.90
N MET A 232 -23.71 16.49 20.06
CA MET A 232 -23.00 17.47 20.88
C MET A 232 -23.17 18.90 20.33
N ALA A 233 -23.04 19.08 19.02
CA ALA A 233 -23.23 20.39 18.38
C ALA A 233 -24.67 20.92 18.56
N ALA A 234 -25.66 20.04 18.50
CA ALA A 234 -27.07 20.40 18.71
C ALA A 234 -27.35 20.80 20.17
N GLN A 235 -26.67 20.20 21.14
CA GLN A 235 -26.85 20.50 22.57
C GLN A 235 -26.09 21.74 23.03
N SER A 236 -24.94 22.05 22.41
CA SER A 236 -24.10 23.18 22.83
C SER A 236 -24.58 24.55 22.31
N GLY A 237 -25.65 24.62 21.50
CA GLY A 237 -26.18 25.90 20.99
C GLY A 237 -25.11 26.70 20.25
N TRP A 238 -24.44 26.03 19.30
CA TRP A 238 -23.19 26.43 18.62
C TRP A 238 -22.93 27.95 18.59
N SER A 239 -21.98 28.39 19.41
CA SER A 239 -21.32 29.69 19.28
C SER A 239 -19.85 29.45 18.98
N GLY A 240 -19.28 30.19 18.02
CA GLY A 240 -17.93 29.93 17.46
C GLY A 240 -16.76 29.93 18.45
N ASN A 241 -16.97 30.33 19.71
CA ASN A 241 -15.95 30.38 20.75
C ASN A 241 -16.12 29.30 21.85
N ASP A 242 -17.12 28.42 21.76
CA ASP A 242 -17.35 27.36 22.74
C ASP A 242 -16.43 26.14 22.48
N PRO A 243 -15.56 25.75 23.43
CA PRO A 243 -14.73 24.54 23.33
C PRO A 243 -15.55 23.27 23.01
N LEU A 244 -16.79 23.16 23.50
CA LEU A 244 -17.66 22.02 23.23
C LEU A 244 -18.10 21.96 21.76
N GLY A 245 -18.42 23.12 21.17
CA GLY A 245 -18.76 23.22 19.75
C GLY A 245 -17.59 22.81 18.85
N LEU A 246 -16.36 23.12 19.25
CA LEU A 246 -15.18 22.70 18.51
C LEU A 246 -14.89 21.19 18.62
N ILE A 247 -15.03 20.62 19.82
CA ILE A 247 -14.92 19.16 20.01
C ILE A 247 -15.97 18.45 19.15
N ALA A 248 -17.19 18.96 19.12
CA ALA A 248 -18.27 18.45 18.27
C ALA A 248 -17.91 18.50 16.77
N MET A 249 -17.37 19.63 16.30
CA MET A 249 -16.92 19.78 14.90
C MET A 249 -15.80 18.80 14.54
N VAL A 250 -14.77 18.67 15.39
CA VAL A 250 -13.66 17.73 15.16
C VAL A 250 -14.18 16.29 15.17
N ALA A 251 -15.06 15.93 16.10
CA ALA A 251 -15.68 14.61 16.15
C ALA A 251 -16.49 14.30 14.88
N MET A 252 -17.26 15.27 14.36
CA MET A 252 -17.97 15.13 13.09
C MET A 252 -17.02 14.88 11.93
N ILE A 253 -16.00 15.73 11.76
CA ILE A 253 -15.03 15.62 10.65
C ILE A 253 -14.30 14.28 10.72
N VAL A 254 -13.69 13.96 11.87
CA VAL A 254 -12.93 12.72 12.07
C VAL A 254 -13.84 11.50 11.90
N GLY A 255 -15.07 11.56 12.41
CA GLY A 255 -16.07 10.51 12.28
C GLY A 255 -16.44 10.24 10.82
N VAL A 256 -16.79 11.27 10.07
CA VAL A 256 -17.13 11.16 8.63
C VAL A 256 -15.95 10.60 7.84
N MET A 257 -14.73 11.12 8.06
CA MET A 257 -13.55 10.64 7.36
C MET A 257 -13.27 9.16 7.65
N THR A 258 -13.35 8.78 8.93
CA THR A 258 -13.18 7.39 9.36
C THR A 258 -14.25 6.48 8.75
N ALA A 259 -15.49 6.96 8.68
CA ALA A 259 -16.60 6.24 8.05
C ALA A 259 -16.35 6.02 6.55
N VAL A 260 -15.98 7.07 5.82
CA VAL A 260 -15.65 6.99 4.38
C VAL A 260 -14.51 6.01 4.13
N PHE A 261 -13.46 6.02 4.96
CA PHE A 261 -12.39 5.05 4.85
C PHE A 261 -12.84 3.62 5.16
N GLY A 262 -13.59 3.43 6.24
CA GLY A 262 -14.14 2.12 6.60
C GLY A 262 -14.96 1.53 5.45
N LEU A 263 -15.79 2.37 4.82
CA LEU A 263 -16.55 2.02 3.62
C LEU A 263 -15.63 1.67 2.46
N ALA A 264 -14.68 2.53 2.11
CA ALA A 264 -13.74 2.30 1.00
C ALA A 264 -12.95 1.01 1.18
N LEU A 265 -12.40 0.76 2.38
CA LEU A 265 -11.65 -0.46 2.68
C LEU A 265 -12.55 -1.70 2.59
N THR A 266 -13.79 -1.61 3.06
CA THR A 266 -14.79 -2.67 2.97
C THR A 266 -15.14 -2.97 1.50
N LEU A 267 -15.36 -1.95 0.69
CA LEU A 267 -15.68 -2.09 -0.73
C LEU A 267 -14.49 -2.68 -1.51
N ILE A 268 -13.28 -2.16 -1.31
CA ILE A 268 -12.06 -2.70 -1.94
C ILE A 268 -11.84 -4.15 -1.53
N ALA A 269 -12.01 -4.48 -0.25
CA ALA A 269 -11.88 -5.86 0.22
C ALA A 269 -12.96 -6.77 -0.35
N THR A 270 -14.19 -6.27 -0.51
CA THR A 270 -15.29 -7.01 -1.13
C THR A 270 -15.04 -7.26 -2.61
N ALA A 271 -14.60 -6.25 -3.35
CA ALA A 271 -14.20 -6.37 -4.74
C ALA A 271 -13.01 -7.34 -4.91
N GLY A 272 -12.02 -7.27 -4.02
CA GLY A 272 -10.86 -8.15 -4.00
C GLY A 272 -11.16 -9.61 -3.65
N MET A 273 -12.34 -9.91 -3.07
CA MET A 273 -12.80 -11.29 -2.84
C MET A 273 -13.66 -11.85 -4.00
N ARG A 274 -14.27 -10.98 -4.81
CA ARG A 274 -15.16 -11.39 -5.92
C ARG A 274 -14.43 -11.72 -7.22
N ARG A 275 -13.18 -11.27 -7.38
CA ARG A 275 -12.29 -11.58 -8.51
C ARG A 275 -11.27 -12.61 -8.07
#